data_AF-C5BNL2-F1
#
_entry.id   AF-C5BNL2-F1
#
_cell.length_a   1.000
_cell.length_b   1.000
_cell.length_c   1.000
_cell.angle_alpha   90.00
_cell.angle_beta   90.00
_cell.angle_gamma   90.00
#
_symmetry.space_group_name_H-M   'P 1'
#
loop_
_entity.id
_entity.type
_entity.pdbx_description
1 polymer ?
#
loop_
_entity_poly.entity_id
_entity_poly.type
_entity_poly.pdbx_seq_one_letter_code
_entity_poly.pdbx_strand_id
1 'polypeptide(L)'
;MEPKSDKILAIGQQRIHVTAITTKIHEDIAFLESKIERMKKMRSPSRTVLATYESMLASRLSVLKWLENHDMISNQHAAQHSDASG
;
A
#
# COMPACT_ATOMS: atom_id res chain seq x y z
N MET A 1 -16.37 21.05 3.40
CA MET A 1 -15.56 19.82 3.32
C MET A 1 -16.17 19.01 2.19
N GLU A 2 -15.60 19.10 0.99
CA GLU A 2 -16.10 18.39 -0.19
C GLU A 2 -16.02 16.87 0.06
N PRO A 3 -17.06 16.09 -0.27
CA PRO A 3 -17.01 14.64 -0.11
C PRO A 3 -15.92 14.09 -1.05
N LYS A 4 -14.90 13.43 -0.47
CA LYS A 4 -13.92 12.66 -1.25
C LYS A 4 -14.70 11.68 -2.11
N SER A 5 -14.75 11.93 -3.42
CA SER A 5 -15.44 11.07 -4.36
C SER A 5 -14.72 9.72 -4.39
N ASP A 6 -15.37 8.70 -3.83
CA ASP A 6 -14.87 7.34 -3.83
C ASP A 6 -14.79 6.84 -5.27
N LYS A 7 -13.57 6.60 -5.74
CA LYS A 7 -13.33 6.15 -7.12
C LYS A 7 -13.68 4.68 -7.22
N ILE A 8 -14.30 4.28 -8.33
CA ILE A 8 -14.63 2.89 -8.61
C ILE A 8 -13.72 2.39 -9.72
N LEU A 9 -12.98 1.32 -9.44
CA LEU A 9 -12.21 0.59 -10.43
C LEU A 9 -13.07 -0.55 -11.00
N ALA A 10 -13.19 -0.59 -12.32
CA ALA A 10 -13.84 -1.70 -13.03
C ALA A 10 -12.79 -2.74 -13.43
N ILE A 11 -12.89 -3.95 -12.88
CA ILE A 11 -12.04 -5.09 -13.23
C ILE A 11 -12.94 -6.20 -13.78
N GLY A 12 -12.96 -6.35 -15.11
CA GLY A 12 -13.92 -7.24 -15.77
C GLY A 12 -15.35 -6.81 -15.47
N GLN A 13 -16.11 -7.68 -14.77
CA GLN A 13 -17.49 -7.40 -14.33
C GLN A 13 -17.59 -6.85 -12.90
N GLN A 14 -16.47 -6.73 -12.18
CA GLN A 14 -16.45 -6.27 -10.79
C GLN A 14 -16.25 -4.76 -10.72
N ARG A 15 -17.04 -4.10 -9.87
CA ARG A 15 -16.86 -2.70 -9.48
C ARG A 15 -16.31 -2.68 -8.07
N ILE A 16 -15.11 -2.13 -7.91
CA ILE A 16 -14.43 -2.14 -6.63
C ILE A 16 -14.16 -0.71 -6.19
N HIS A 17 -14.53 -0.40 -4.95
CA HIS A 17 -14.23 0.87 -4.30
C HIS A 17 -12.72 0.97 -4.09
N VAL A 18 -12.10 1.98 -4.70
CA VAL A 18 -10.65 2.17 -4.65
C VAL A 18 -10.20 2.39 -3.21
N THR A 19 -10.98 3.11 -2.40
CA THR A 19 -10.71 3.29 -0.97
C THR A 19 -10.57 1.96 -0.22
N ALA A 20 -11.49 1.01 -0.44
CA ALA A 20 -11.44 -0.31 0.18
C ALA A 20 -10.21 -1.12 -0.26
N ILE A 21 -9.85 -1.06 -1.54
CA ILE A 21 -8.63 -1.70 -2.06
C ILE A 21 -7.39 -1.10 -1.42
N THR A 22 -7.28 0.23 -1.39
CA THR A 22 -6.11 0.93 -0.86
C THR A 22 -5.92 0.67 0.62
N THR A 23 -7.01 0.69 1.42
CA THR A 23 -6.96 0.33 2.83
C THR A 23 -6.40 -1.08 3.01
N LYS A 24 -6.94 -2.06 2.27
CA LYS A 24 -6.44 -3.44 2.35
C LYS A 24 -4.98 -3.56 1.92
N ILE A 25 -4.54 -2.83 0.90
CA ILE A 25 -3.14 -2.84 0.47
C ILE A 25 -2.22 -2.29 1.56
N HIS A 26 -2.60 -1.21 2.24
CA HIS A 26 -1.83 -0.67 3.36
C HIS A 26 -1.78 -1.65 4.54
N GLU A 27 -2.89 -2.29 4.89
CA GLU A 27 -2.94 -3.32 5.94
C GLU A 27 -2.06 -4.53 5.59
N ASP A 28 -2.13 -5.01 4.35
CA ASP A 28 -1.29 -6.11 3.85
C ASP A 28 0.20 -5.73 3.93
N ILE A 29 0.59 -4.50 3.54
CA ILE A 29 1.98 -4.00 3.62
C ILE A 29 2.45 -3.99 5.07
N ALA A 30 1.71 -3.35 5.98
CA ALA A 30 2.08 -3.24 7.38
C ALA A 30 2.23 -4.63 8.04
N PHE A 31 1.31 -5.55 7.71
CA PHE A 31 1.40 -6.93 8.16
C PHE A 31 2.68 -7.62 7.67
N LEU A 32 2.95 -7.53 6.36
CA LEU A 32 4.11 -8.18 5.74
C LEU A 32 5.43 -7.63 6.27
N GLU A 33 5.57 -6.31 6.39
CA GLU A 33 6.74 -5.66 6.98
C GLU A 33 6.99 -6.15 8.41
N SER A 34 5.95 -6.12 9.26
CA SER A 34 6.07 -6.58 10.65
C SER A 34 6.48 -8.06 10.75
N LYS A 35 5.97 -8.90 9.84
CA LYS A 35 6.27 -10.33 9.81
C LYS A 35 7.69 -10.61 9.33
N ILE A 36 8.12 -9.93 8.27
CA ILE A 36 9.48 -10.00 7.71
C ILE A 36 10.50 -9.58 8.76
N GLU A 37 10.27 -8.45 9.45
CA GLU A 37 11.16 -7.97 10.51
C GLU A 37 11.30 -8.98 11.65
N ARG A 38 10.18 -9.54 12.11
CA ARG A 38 10.19 -10.58 13.15
C ARG A 38 10.98 -11.80 12.70
N MET A 39 10.79 -12.24 11.46
CA MET A 39 11.53 -13.39 10.92
C MET A 39 13.02 -13.14 10.78
N LYS A 40 13.43 -11.94 10.33
CA LYS A 40 14.85 -11.56 10.22
C LYS A 40 15.58 -11.59 11.57
N LYS A 41 14.85 -11.42 12.68
CA LYS A 41 15.39 -11.48 14.05
C LYS A 41 15.45 -12.90 14.63
N MET A 42 14.87 -13.90 13.96
CA MET A 42 14.91 -15.29 14.43
C MET A 42 16.31 -15.89 14.21
N ARG A 43 16.74 -16.78 15.10
CA ARG A 43 18.04 -17.49 14.99
C ARG A 43 18.15 -18.36 13.73
N SER A 44 17.04 -18.90 13.25
CA SER A 44 16.98 -19.74 12.04
C SER A 44 15.63 -19.55 11.33
N PRO A 45 15.45 -18.47 10.55
CA PRO A 45 14.23 -18.29 9.79
C PRO A 45 14.19 -19.22 8.59
N SER A 46 13.00 -19.71 8.25
CA SER A 46 12.80 -20.40 6.97
C SER A 46 13.02 -19.42 5.83
N ARG A 47 14.11 -19.62 5.06
CA ARG A 47 14.47 -18.76 3.92
C ARG A 47 13.38 -18.75 2.84
N THR A 48 12.75 -19.89 2.58
CA THR A 48 11.66 -20.01 1.61
C THR A 48 10.45 -19.17 2.02
N VAL A 49 10.07 -19.23 3.30
CA VAL A 49 8.93 -18.45 3.82
C VAL A 49 9.26 -16.96 3.83
N LEU A 50 10.49 -16.59 4.22
CA LEU A 50 10.94 -15.20 4.18
C LEU A 50 10.90 -14.63 2.75
N ALA A 51 11.47 -15.34 1.78
CA ALA A 51 11.46 -14.93 0.38
C ALA A 51 10.03 -14.82 -0.18
N THR A 52 9.12 -15.69 0.26
CA THR A 52 7.70 -15.61 -0.11
C THR A 52 7.07 -14.33 0.42
N TYR A 53 7.27 -13.98 1.70
CA TYR A 53 6.75 -12.73 2.25
C TYR A 53 7.38 -11.50 1.59
N GLU A 54 8.68 -11.51 1.30
CA GLU A 54 9.35 -10.42 0.59
C GLU A 54 8.79 -10.24 -0.83
N SER A 55 8.50 -11.34 -1.54
CA SER A 55 7.84 -11.31 -2.86
C SER A 55 6.41 -10.75 -2.78
N MET A 56 5.64 -11.15 -1.77
CA MET A 56 4.29 -10.61 -1.54
C MET A 56 4.33 -9.11 -1.23
N LEU A 57 5.30 -8.66 -0.42
CA LEU A 57 5.47 -7.25 -0.09
C LEU A 57 5.80 -6.43 -1.35
N ALA A 58 6.74 -6.90 -2.17
CA ALA A 58 7.10 -6.26 -3.43
C ALA A 58 5.88 -6.14 -4.39
N SER A 59 5.04 -7.18 -4.45
CA SER A 59 3.80 -7.15 -5.22
C SER A 59 2.83 -6.07 -4.72
N ARG A 60 2.60 -5.97 -3.40
CA ARG A 60 1.69 -4.97 -2.81
C ARG A 60 2.18 -3.54 -3.02
N LEU A 61 3.48 -3.29 -2.83
CA LEU A 61 4.11 -2.00 -3.10
C LEU A 61 3.99 -1.60 -4.58
N SER A 62 4.11 -2.57 -5.50
CA SER A 62 3.96 -2.31 -6.94
C SER A 62 2.53 -1.90 -7.30
N VAL A 63 1.52 -2.54 -6.70
CA VAL A 63 0.11 -2.17 -6.91
C VAL A 63 -0.19 -0.80 -6.29
N LEU A 64 0.31 -0.52 -5.08
CA LEU A 64 0.14 0.79 -4.46
C LEU A 64 0.69 1.90 -5.36
N LYS A 65 1.94 1.74 -5.82
CA LYS A 65 2.58 2.68 -6.75
C LYS A 65 1.80 2.83 -8.05
N TRP A 66 1.23 1.74 -8.57
CA TRP A 66 0.38 1.81 -9.76
C TRP A 66 -0.89 2.65 -9.51
N LEU A 67 -1.56 2.47 -8.36
CA LEU A 67 -2.73 3.26 -7.99
C LEU A 67 -2.40 4.74 -7.83
N GLU A 68 -1.24 5.07 -7.23
CA GLU A 68 -0.76 6.45 -7.11
C GLU A 68 -0.48 7.07 -8.50
N ASN A 69 0.23 6.36 -9.37
CA ASN A 69 0.62 6.85 -10.69
C ASN A 69 -0.58 7.08 -11.64
N HIS A 70 -1.72 6.45 -11.38
CA HIS A 70 -2.93 6.60 -12.19
C HIS A 70 -3.96 7.52 -11.51
N ASP A 71 -3.54 8.31 -10.51
CA ASP A 71 -4.40 9.18 -9.70
C ASP A 71 -5.60 8.43 -9.09
N MET A 72 -5.52 7.11 -8.93
CA MET A 72 -6.62 6.33 -8.33
C MET A 72 -6.77 6.68 -6.85
N ILE A 73 -5.69 7.08 -6.21
CA ILE A 73 -5.68 7.65 -4.88
C ILE A 73 -5.06 9.05 -4.91
N SER A 74 -5.78 10.05 -4.40
CA SER A 74 -5.20 11.38 -4.22
C SER A 74 -4.28 11.36 -3.01
N ASN A 75 -2.98 11.42 -3.25
CA ASN A 75 -1.98 11.62 -2.20
C ASN A 75 -2.13 13.03 -1.62
N GLN A 76 -2.88 13.17 -0.53
CA GLN A 76 -2.81 14.35 0.34
C GLN A 76 -1.59 14.22 1.27
N HIS A 77 -0.40 14.11 0.70
CA HIS A 77 0.86 14.12 1.46
C HIS A 77 1.99 14.89 0.76
N ALA A 78 1.65 15.82 -0.15
CA ALA A 78 2.63 16.67 -0.84
C ALA A 78 2.54 18.17 -0.49
N ALA A 79 1.63 18.60 0.41
CA ALA A 79 1.36 20.02 0.64
C ALA A 79 1.58 20.51 2.09
N GLN A 80 2.56 19.95 2.80
CA GLN A 80 3.01 20.49 4.10
C GLN A 80 4.54 20.52 4.19
N HIS A 81 5.19 21.29 3.30
CA HIS A 81 6.55 21.79 3.52
C HIS A 81 6.84 22.96 2.56
N SER A 82 6.07 24.03 2.69
CA SER A 82 6.40 25.33 2.10
C SER A 82 5.61 26.43 2.80
N ASP A 83 5.93 26.67 4.07
CA ASP A 83 5.83 28.00 4.68
C ASP A 83 6.47 27.98 6.07
N ALA A 84 7.78 28.24 6.08
CA ALA A 84 8.50 28.72 7.25
C ALA A 84 9.63 29.62 6.73
N SER A 85 9.24 30.79 6.23
CA SER A 85 10.11 31.94 6.04
C SER A 85 9.27 33.19 6.23
N GLY A 86 9.43 33.80 7.40
CA GLY A 86 8.78 35.02 7.85
C GLY A 86 9.30 35.37 9.23
#